data_AF-A0A160G5A6-F1
#
_entry.id   AF-A0A160G5A6-F1
#
_cell.length_a   1.000
_cell.length_b   1.000
_cell.length_c   1.000
_cell.angle_alpha   90.00
_cell.angle_beta   90.00
_cell.angle_gamma   90.00
#
_symmetry.space_group_name_H-M   'P 1'
#
loop_
_entity.id
_entity.type
_entity.pdbx_description
1 polymer ?
#
loop_
_entity_poly.entity_id
_entity_poly.type
_entity_poly.pdbx_seq_one_letter_code
_entity_poly.pdbx_strand_id
1 'polypeptide(L)'
;YPGTLWCGQGNKASDPNQLGWLKHTDACCRTHDMCPDVMSAGESKHNLTNPASHTRLSCDCDDEFYTCLKNSGDTISAYFVGNTYFNLIDTKCYKLEHPVTGCGEKVEGRCLHYTVDESKPKVYQWFDLRK
;
A
#
# COMPACT_ATOMS: atom_id res chain seq x y z
N TYR A 1 -6.96 -11.85 7.06
CA TYR A 1 -8.41 -11.66 7.28
C TYR A 1 -9.01 -13.06 7.22
N PRO A 2 -9.94 -13.46 8.11
CA PRO A 2 -10.47 -14.82 8.08
C PRO A 2 -11.05 -15.15 6.70
N GLY A 3 -10.60 -16.26 6.12
CA GLY A 3 -11.00 -16.67 4.78
C GLY A 3 -10.10 -16.24 3.63
N THR A 4 -9.04 -15.50 3.94
CA THR A 4 -7.96 -15.14 3.02
C THR A 4 -6.64 -15.72 3.54
N LEU A 5 -5.70 -16.00 2.64
CA LEU A 5 -4.36 -16.50 2.99
C LEU A 5 -3.31 -15.38 2.95
N TRP A 6 -3.55 -14.31 2.20
CA TRP A 6 -2.60 -13.24 1.93
C TRP A 6 -2.94 -11.91 2.60
N CYS A 7 -4.20 -11.66 2.99
CA CYS A 7 -4.53 -10.39 3.63
C CYS A 7 -4.09 -10.36 5.11
N GLY A 8 -2.93 -9.81 5.42
CA GLY A 8 -2.44 -9.67 6.79
C GLY A 8 -0.97 -9.33 6.86
N GLN A 9 -0.34 -9.59 8.00
CA GLN A 9 1.11 -9.50 8.12
C GLN A 9 1.75 -10.74 7.46
N GLY A 10 2.30 -10.54 6.26
CA GLY A 10 2.72 -11.63 5.39
C GLY A 10 1.53 -12.51 4.96
N ASN A 11 1.82 -13.76 4.60
CA ASN A 11 0.81 -14.71 4.17
C ASN A 11 0.94 -16.07 4.87
N LYS A 12 -0.13 -16.86 4.77
CA LYS A 12 -0.24 -18.23 5.31
C LYS A 12 -0.41 -19.27 4.19
N ALA A 13 -0.14 -18.87 2.95
CA ALA A 13 -0.28 -19.74 1.79
C ALA A 13 0.87 -20.76 1.77
N SER A 14 0.57 -22.03 1.50
CA SER A 14 1.58 -23.07 1.32
C SER A 14 2.14 -23.10 -0.11
N ASP A 15 1.40 -22.53 -1.06
CA ASP A 15 1.78 -22.42 -2.46
C ASP A 15 1.56 -20.98 -2.96
N PRO A 16 2.45 -20.44 -3.81
CA PRO A 16 2.31 -19.08 -4.31
C PRO A 16 1.02 -18.82 -5.05
N ASN A 17 0.28 -19.79 -5.59
CA ASN A 17 -0.99 -19.61 -6.29
C ASN A 17 -2.20 -19.98 -5.42
N GLN A 18 -1.98 -20.44 -4.19
CA GLN A 18 -3.07 -20.80 -3.29
C GLN A 18 -3.82 -19.55 -2.85
N LEU A 19 -5.15 -19.60 -2.95
CA LEU A 19 -6.04 -18.59 -2.42
C LEU A 19 -7.00 -19.24 -1.42
N GLY A 20 -7.49 -18.43 -0.49
CA GLY A 20 -8.58 -18.74 0.40
C GLY A 20 -9.93 -18.80 -0.33
N TRP A 21 -11.01 -18.97 0.43
CA TRP A 21 -12.36 -19.08 -0.14
C TRP A 21 -12.92 -17.72 -0.59
N LEU A 22 -12.46 -16.61 0.01
CA LEU A 22 -12.71 -15.25 -0.44
C LEU A 22 -11.71 -14.87 -1.54
N LYS A 23 -11.80 -15.58 -2.66
CA LYS A 23 -10.77 -15.60 -3.72
C LYS A 23 -10.49 -14.24 -4.32
N HIS A 24 -11.50 -13.39 -4.51
CA HIS A 24 -11.31 -12.08 -5.13
C HIS A 24 -10.59 -11.11 -4.20
N THR A 25 -10.98 -11.07 -2.92
CA THR A 25 -10.24 -10.26 -1.93
C THR A 25 -8.83 -10.78 -1.72
N ASP A 26 -8.68 -12.10 -1.61
CA ASP A 26 -7.38 -12.72 -1.36
C ASP A 26 -6.40 -12.55 -2.53
N ALA A 27 -6.90 -12.58 -3.78
CA ALA A 27 -6.09 -12.30 -4.96
C ALA A 27 -5.52 -10.87 -4.93
N CYS A 28 -6.31 -9.87 -4.50
CA CYS A 28 -5.80 -8.51 -4.35
C CYS A 28 -4.65 -8.45 -3.32
N CYS A 29 -4.82 -9.09 -2.17
CA CYS A 29 -3.78 -9.13 -1.14
C CYS A 29 -2.54 -9.91 -1.58
N ARG A 30 -2.71 -11.00 -2.33
CA ARG A 30 -1.61 -11.76 -2.90
C ARG A 30 -0.76 -10.91 -3.84
N THR A 31 -1.40 -10.22 -4.78
CA THR A 31 -0.69 -9.33 -5.71
C THR A 31 0.05 -8.23 -4.96
N HIS A 32 -0.57 -7.68 -3.92
CA HIS A 32 0.04 -6.67 -3.04
C HIS A 32 1.26 -7.23 -2.29
N ASP A 33 1.17 -8.41 -1.68
CA ASP A 33 2.27 -9.11 -1.02
C ASP A 33 3.44 -9.43 -1.97
N MET A 34 3.14 -9.64 -3.26
CA MET A 34 4.12 -9.94 -4.32
C MET A 34 4.71 -8.68 -4.98
N CYS A 35 4.48 -7.51 -4.41
CA CYS A 35 5.06 -6.26 -4.93
C CYS A 35 6.59 -6.39 -5.10
N PRO A 36 7.15 -5.94 -6.23
CA PRO A 36 8.59 -6.05 -6.50
C PRO A 36 9.44 -5.13 -5.62
N ASP A 37 8.85 -4.08 -5.05
CA ASP A 37 9.55 -3.13 -4.20
C ASP A 37 8.80 -2.95 -2.87
N VAL A 38 9.31 -3.66 -1.86
CA VAL A 38 8.83 -3.62 -0.48
C VAL A 38 9.95 -3.27 0.49
N MET A 39 9.57 -2.74 1.64
CA MET A 39 10.44 -2.44 2.77
C MET A 39 9.79 -2.99 4.04
N SER A 40 10.42 -4.02 4.61
CA SER A 40 9.98 -4.67 5.85
C SER A 40 10.04 -3.69 7.03
N ALA A 41 9.42 -4.06 8.16
CA ALA A 41 9.49 -3.25 9.38
C ALA A 41 10.95 -3.05 9.82
N GLY A 42 11.38 -1.80 9.99
CA GLY A 42 12.75 -1.44 10.37
C GLY A 42 13.80 -1.53 9.25
N GLU A 43 13.43 -2.00 8.05
CA GLU A 43 14.35 -2.08 6.91
C GLU A 43 14.70 -0.69 6.39
N SER A 44 15.94 -0.54 5.90
CA SER A 44 16.42 0.65 5.21
C SER A 44 16.70 0.34 3.74
N LYS A 45 16.09 1.11 2.84
CA LYS A 45 16.26 1.01 1.38
C LYS A 45 15.99 2.38 0.77
N HIS A 46 16.60 2.69 -0.38
CA HIS A 46 16.39 3.96 -1.09
C HIS A 46 16.68 5.22 -0.25
N ASN A 47 17.61 5.14 0.71
CA ASN A 47 17.87 6.16 1.73
C ASN A 47 16.65 6.52 2.60
N LEU A 48 15.64 5.67 2.62
CA LEU A 48 14.53 5.70 3.56
C LEU A 48 14.71 4.56 4.57
N THR A 49 14.12 4.72 5.74
CA THR A 49 13.97 3.64 6.72
C THR A 49 12.50 3.54 7.06
N ASN A 50 11.94 2.33 7.05
CA ASN A 50 10.55 2.10 7.41
C ASN A 50 10.42 2.06 8.95
N PRO A 51 9.85 3.09 9.61
CA PRO A 51 9.73 3.12 11.06
C PRO A 51 8.51 2.35 11.56
N ALA A 52 7.65 1.86 10.68
CA ALA A 52 6.43 1.16 11.04
C ALA A 52 6.72 -0.28 11.50
N SER A 53 5.82 -0.85 12.30
CA SER A 53 5.86 -2.26 12.72
C SER A 53 5.33 -3.22 11.63
N HIS A 54 5.00 -2.70 10.46
CA HIS A 54 4.48 -3.43 9.31
C HIS A 54 5.22 -3.05 8.03
N THR A 55 5.11 -3.91 7.02
CA THR A 55 5.70 -3.69 5.69
C THR A 55 5.09 -2.47 5.01
N ARG A 56 5.92 -1.66 4.37
CA ARG A 56 5.50 -0.59 3.46
C ARG A 56 5.98 -0.91 2.05
N LEU A 57 5.21 -0.51 1.05
CA LEU A 57 5.42 -0.89 -0.34
C LEU A 57 5.55 0.36 -1.21
N SER A 58 5.86 0.15 -2.49
CA SER A 58 5.79 1.23 -3.48
C SER A 58 4.37 1.79 -3.60
N CYS A 59 4.26 3.08 -3.95
CA CYS A 59 2.95 3.70 -4.17
C CYS A 59 2.18 3.06 -5.33
N ASP A 60 2.87 2.54 -6.33
CA ASP A 60 2.23 1.86 -7.46
C ASP A 60 1.49 0.59 -6.99
N CYS A 61 2.13 -0.21 -6.13
CA CYS A 61 1.51 -1.41 -5.55
C CYS A 61 0.30 -1.06 -4.65
N ASP A 62 0.40 0.00 -3.86
CA ASP A 62 -0.72 0.44 -3.00
C ASP A 62 -1.91 0.99 -3.83
N ASP A 63 -1.64 1.68 -4.94
CA ASP A 63 -2.67 2.20 -5.84
C ASP A 63 -3.37 1.07 -6.63
N GLU A 64 -2.60 0.08 -7.09
CA GLU A 64 -3.16 -1.15 -7.68
C GLU A 64 -3.99 -1.93 -6.67
N PHE A 65 -3.53 -2.03 -5.42
CA PHE A 65 -4.26 -2.71 -4.35
C PHE A 65 -5.58 -2.02 -4.05
N TYR A 66 -5.60 -0.69 -3.95
CA TYR A 66 -6.82 0.10 -3.79
C TYR A 66 -7.82 -0.20 -4.91
N THR A 67 -7.36 -0.14 -6.15
CA THR A 67 -8.19 -0.39 -7.34
C THR A 67 -8.73 -1.81 -7.36
N CYS A 68 -7.90 -2.79 -7.02
CA CYS A 68 -8.31 -4.20 -6.96
C CYS A 68 -9.42 -4.41 -5.93
N LEU A 69 -9.26 -3.89 -4.71
CA LEU A 69 -10.27 -4.05 -3.66
C LEU A 69 -11.60 -3.38 -4.02
N LYS A 70 -11.57 -2.19 -4.65
CA LYS A 70 -12.79 -1.51 -5.12
C LYS A 70 -13.56 -2.31 -6.17
N ASN A 71 -12.87 -3.15 -6.95
CA ASN A 71 -13.45 -3.97 -8.02
C ASN A 71 -13.61 -5.46 -7.64
N SER A 72 -13.37 -5.82 -6.38
CA SER A 72 -13.47 -7.20 -5.91
C SER A 72 -14.91 -7.70 -5.88
N GLY A 73 -15.13 -8.93 -6.35
CA GLY A 73 -16.41 -9.63 -6.25
C GLY A 73 -16.81 -9.97 -4.80
N ASP A 74 -15.82 -10.09 -3.90
CA ASP A 74 -16.04 -10.31 -2.47
C ASP A 74 -16.16 -8.96 -1.74
N THR A 75 -17.25 -8.25 -1.98
CA THR A 75 -17.42 -6.83 -1.62
C THR A 75 -17.26 -6.54 -0.13
N ILE A 76 -17.82 -7.38 0.74
CA ILE A 76 -17.79 -7.18 2.21
C ILE A 76 -16.36 -7.32 2.75
N SER A 77 -15.64 -8.38 2.37
CA SER A 77 -14.26 -8.58 2.82
C SER A 77 -13.32 -7.55 2.22
N ALA A 78 -13.51 -7.20 0.94
CA ALA A 78 -12.70 -6.16 0.30
C ALA A 78 -12.91 -4.79 0.94
N TYR A 79 -14.15 -4.43 1.31
CA TYR A 79 -14.44 -3.21 2.06
C TYR A 79 -13.72 -3.20 3.41
N PHE A 80 -13.78 -4.29 4.18
CA PHE A 80 -13.13 -4.36 5.48
C PHE A 80 -11.60 -4.28 5.37
N VAL A 81 -11.00 -5.05 4.46
CA VAL A 81 -9.56 -5.03 4.20
C VAL A 81 -9.12 -3.64 3.74
N GLY A 82 -9.83 -3.04 2.79
CA GLY A 82 -9.55 -1.72 2.27
C GLY A 82 -9.65 -0.64 3.36
N ASN A 83 -10.75 -0.62 4.12
CA ASN A 83 -10.90 0.34 5.21
C ASN A 83 -9.81 0.18 6.28
N THR A 84 -9.43 -1.06 6.60
CA THR A 84 -8.35 -1.31 7.56
C THR A 84 -7.02 -0.75 7.06
N TYR A 85 -6.63 -1.11 5.84
CA TYR A 85 -5.34 -0.73 5.25
C TYR A 85 -5.26 0.77 4.97
N PHE A 86 -6.26 1.29 4.26
CA PHE A 86 -6.25 2.66 3.77
C PHE A 86 -6.73 3.66 4.83
N ASN A 87 -7.52 3.30 5.84
CA ASN A 87 -8.06 4.30 6.78
C ASN A 87 -7.59 4.14 8.23
N LEU A 88 -7.32 2.92 8.70
CA LEU A 88 -7.06 2.67 10.13
C LEU A 88 -5.57 2.52 10.47
N ILE A 89 -4.77 1.88 9.61
CA ILE A 89 -3.35 1.58 9.91
C ILE A 89 -2.44 2.83 9.77
N ASP A 90 -2.94 3.90 9.15
CA ASP A 90 -2.20 5.14 8.84
C ASP A 90 -0.82 4.86 8.20
N THR A 91 -0.81 3.94 7.24
CA THR A 91 0.40 3.58 6.50
C THR A 91 0.76 4.64 5.44
N LYS A 92 1.98 4.54 4.93
CA LYS A 92 2.49 5.36 3.82
C LYS A 92 3.11 4.45 2.78
N CYS A 93 3.11 4.89 1.53
CA CYS A 93 3.88 4.28 0.46
C CYS A 93 5.13 5.10 0.15
N TYR A 94 6.04 4.55 -0.63
CA TYR A 94 7.19 5.30 -1.15
C TYR A 94 7.27 5.25 -2.68
N LYS A 95 7.77 6.32 -3.28
CA LYS A 95 8.08 6.38 -4.72
C LYS A 95 9.17 7.40 -5.01
N LEU A 96 9.76 7.27 -6.18
CA LEU A 96 10.74 8.22 -6.71
C LEU A 96 10.03 9.45 -7.27
N GLU A 97 10.24 10.61 -6.66
CA GLU A 97 9.60 11.87 -7.08
C GLU A 97 10.52 13.08 -6.84
N HIS A 98 10.25 14.20 -7.52
CA HIS A 98 10.87 15.47 -7.20
C HIS A 98 10.68 15.84 -5.72
N PRO A 99 11.65 16.53 -5.08
CA PRO A 99 11.57 16.88 -3.66
C PRO A 99 10.28 17.63 -3.34
N VAL A 100 9.51 17.12 -2.39
CA VAL A 100 8.25 17.72 -1.96
C VAL A 100 8.52 19.06 -1.27
N THR A 101 7.82 20.10 -1.70
CA THR A 101 7.88 21.46 -1.13
C THR A 101 6.66 21.81 -0.29
N GLY A 102 5.56 21.08 -0.47
CA GLY A 102 4.31 21.37 0.22
C GLY A 102 3.15 20.48 -0.22
N CYS A 103 1.96 20.88 0.20
CA CYS A 103 0.71 20.22 -0.14
C CYS A 103 -0.26 21.24 -0.75
N GLY A 104 -0.66 21.01 -2.00
CA GLY A 104 -1.64 21.85 -2.69
C GLY A 104 -3.05 21.64 -2.15
N GLU A 105 -3.51 20.39 -2.12
CA GLU A 105 -4.84 20.04 -1.62
C GLU A 105 -4.79 18.81 -0.70
N LYS A 106 -5.55 18.91 0.40
CA LYS A 106 -5.79 17.80 1.30
C LYS A 106 -7.18 17.22 1.09
N VAL A 107 -7.25 15.91 0.87
CA VAL A 107 -8.48 15.15 0.77
C VAL A 107 -8.62 14.31 2.04
N GLU A 108 -9.71 14.52 2.79
CA GLU A 108 -9.98 13.81 4.05
C GLU A 108 -8.80 13.79 5.05
N GLY A 109 -8.07 14.91 5.11
CA GLY A 109 -6.93 15.12 5.99
C GLY A 109 -5.57 14.66 5.45
N ARG A 110 -5.52 14.03 4.27
CA ARG A 110 -4.29 13.54 3.63
C ARG A 110 -3.87 14.37 2.45
N CYS A 111 -2.57 14.51 2.24
CA CYS A 111 -2.08 15.19 1.05
C CYS A 111 -2.04 14.24 -0.14
N LEU A 112 -2.89 14.45 -1.15
CA LEU A 112 -2.85 13.66 -2.39
C LEU A 112 -2.22 14.44 -3.55
N HIS A 113 -2.23 15.77 -3.47
CA HIS A 113 -1.65 16.68 -4.45
C HIS A 113 -0.46 17.43 -3.84
N TYR A 114 0.70 16.78 -3.84
CA TYR A 114 1.94 17.39 -3.37
C TYR A 114 2.47 18.42 -4.37
N THR A 115 2.99 19.53 -3.86
CA THR A 115 3.81 20.44 -4.66
C THR A 115 5.27 20.00 -4.54
N VAL A 116 6.02 20.10 -5.64
CA VAL A 116 7.40 19.58 -5.73
C VAL A 116 8.33 20.61 -6.36
N ASP A 117 9.63 20.45 -6.12
CA ASP A 117 10.69 21.22 -6.77
C ASP A 117 11.21 20.48 -8.01
N GLU A 118 10.61 20.74 -9.17
CA GLU A 118 10.96 20.09 -10.44
C GLU A 118 12.39 20.42 -10.91
N SER A 119 13.03 21.47 -10.36
CA SER A 119 14.40 21.81 -10.71
C SER A 119 15.44 20.83 -10.15
N LYS A 120 15.06 20.02 -9.17
CA LYS A 120 15.94 19.05 -8.49
C LYS A 120 15.71 17.64 -8.99
N PRO A 121 16.74 16.76 -9.01
CA PRO A 121 16.56 15.36 -9.37
C PRO A 121 15.60 14.66 -8.40
N LYS A 122 14.91 13.63 -8.90
CA LYS A 122 13.98 12.84 -8.09
C LYS A 122 14.71 12.07 -6.99
N VAL A 123 14.05 11.94 -5.85
CA VAL A 123 14.49 11.18 -4.67
C VAL A 123 13.32 10.37 -4.12
N TYR A 124 13.61 9.22 -3.51
CA TYR A 124 12.56 8.42 -2.86
C TYR A 124 12.04 9.15 -1.63
N GLN A 125 10.72 9.26 -1.52
CA GLN A 125 10.02 9.96 -0.45
C GLN A 125 8.78 9.17 -0.02
N TRP A 126 8.26 9.47 1.18
CA TRP A 126 7.03 8.89 1.71
C TRP A 126 5.81 9.71 1.29
N PHE A 127 4.73 9.04 0.90
CA PHE A 127 3.48 9.65 0.45
C PHE A 127 2.28 9.09 1.20
N ASP A 128 1.28 9.94 1.42
CA ASP A 128 -0.01 9.54 1.98
C ASP A 128 -0.80 8.71 0.96
N LEU A 129 -1.56 7.73 1.46
CA LEU A 129 -2.46 6.93 0.64
C LEU A 129 -3.84 7.58 0.51
N ARG A 130 -4.55 7.23 -0.57
CA ARG A 130 -5.97 7.57 -0.76
C ARG A 130 -6.83 6.87 0.31
N LYS A 131 -8.03 7.40 0.56
CA LYS A 131 -9.04 6.78 1.44
C LYS A 131 -10.16 6.12 0.64
#